data_AF-A0AAU5A4W5-F1
#
_entry.id   AF-A0AAU5A4W5-F1
#
_cell.length_a   1.000
_cell.length_b   1.000
_cell.length_c   1.000
_cell.angle_alpha   90.00
_cell.angle_beta   90.00
_cell.angle_gamma   90.00
#
_symmetry.space_group_name_H-M   'P 1'
#
loop_
_entity.id
_entity.type
_entity.pdbx_description
1 polymer ?
#
loop_
_entity_poly.entity_id
_entity_poly.type
_entity_poly.pdbx_seq_one_letter_code
_entity_poly.pdbx_strand_id
1 'polypeptide(L)'
;MIMTVVRLVGWIAVCVGSLGVLVSFLSPGLTPFFVPLLGYATYRAVLQLASFRPSAYIQRVLQQYPWQFLTDVPRGRNKHPQAQEDEMWFEIPNPEKPEEQIPLLFLANMRTFWWMRRFGTSRTKPELKAQIEPLWFAGDPRFIAVVAAAGRGGETPKRLHLLYQRTATGRRGITPADWNAGPHALERARRAGAHVPDPSPQQ
;
A
#
# COMPACT_ATOMS: atom_id res chain seq x y z
N MET A 1 -2.51 -12.77 -7.20
CA MET A 1 -3.93 -12.74 -6.77
C MET A 1 -4.53 -14.11 -6.49
N ILE A 2 -4.25 -15.14 -7.30
CA ILE A 2 -4.83 -16.50 -7.16
C ILE A 2 -4.73 -17.05 -5.73
N MET A 3 -3.55 -17.00 -5.11
CA MET A 3 -3.37 -17.50 -3.73
C MET A 3 -4.14 -16.70 -2.67
N THR A 4 -4.43 -15.42 -2.93
CA THR A 4 -5.29 -14.59 -2.06
C THR A 4 -6.74 -15.04 -2.17
N VAL A 5 -7.21 -15.34 -3.38
CA VAL A 5 -8.57 -15.82 -3.67
C VAL A 5 -8.77 -17.23 -3.09
N VAL A 6 -7.83 -18.15 -3.32
CA VAL A 6 -7.88 -19.51 -2.75
C VAL A 6 -7.96 -19.48 -1.23
N ARG A 7 -7.16 -18.63 -0.57
CA ARG A 7 -7.23 -18.47 0.88
C ARG A 7 -8.58 -17.91 1.34
N LEU A 8 -9.12 -16.92 0.63
CA LEU A 8 -10.43 -16.35 0.95
C LEU A 8 -11.54 -17.42 0.84
N VAL A 9 -11.57 -18.15 -0.29
CA VAL A 9 -12.54 -19.23 -0.53
C VAL A 9 -12.39 -20.32 0.54
N GLY A 10 -11.15 -20.69 0.89
CA GLY A 10 -10.88 -21.63 1.97
C GLY A 10 -11.45 -21.18 3.32
N TRP A 11 -11.24 -19.91 3.71
CA TRP A 11 -11.81 -19.39 4.96
C TRP A 11 -13.33 -19.31 4.94
N ILE A 12 -13.94 -18.94 3.81
CA ILE A 12 -15.40 -18.93 3.65
C ILE A 12 -15.95 -20.36 3.75
N ALA A 13 -15.31 -21.35 3.11
CA ALA A 13 -15.71 -22.75 3.20
C ALA A 13 -15.62 -23.28 4.63
N VAL A 14 -14.55 -22.93 5.36
CA VAL A 14 -14.41 -23.28 6.78
C VAL A 14 -15.49 -22.61 7.63
N CYS A 15 -15.83 -21.33 7.39
CA CYS A 15 -16.93 -20.66 8.07
C CYS A 15 -18.27 -21.37 7.83
N VAL A 16 -18.63 -21.60 6.56
CA VAL A 16 -19.92 -22.21 6.19
C VAL A 16 -19.99 -23.65 6.70
N GLY A 17 -18.91 -24.43 6.56
CA GLY A 17 -18.84 -25.79 7.08
C GLY A 17 -18.96 -25.86 8.59
N SER A 18 -18.27 -24.98 9.32
CA SER A 18 -18.35 -24.92 10.79
C SER A 18 -19.75 -24.53 11.27
N LEU A 19 -20.39 -23.57 10.59
CA LEU A 19 -21.76 -23.16 10.87
C LEU A 19 -22.75 -24.29 10.58
N GLY A 20 -22.59 -24.99 9.45
CA GLY A 20 -23.40 -26.15 9.10
C GLY A 20 -23.33 -27.26 10.15
N VAL A 21 -22.13 -27.59 10.63
CA VAL A 21 -21.94 -28.58 11.70
C VAL A 21 -22.61 -28.14 13.00
N LEU A 22 -22.44 -26.87 13.40
CA LEU A 22 -23.07 -26.32 14.61
C LEU A 22 -24.61 -26.38 14.53
N VAL A 23 -25.19 -26.00 13.39
CA VAL A 23 -26.66 -25.99 13.20
C VAL A 23 -27.23 -27.41 13.11
N SER A 24 -26.57 -28.32 12.39
CA SER A 24 -27.06 -29.68 12.18
C SER A 24 -26.84 -30.60 13.38
N PHE A 25 -25.76 -30.40 14.13
CA PHE A 25 -25.35 -31.28 15.22
C PHE A 25 -25.20 -30.49 16.52
N LEU A 26 -26.22 -29.69 16.87
CA LEU A 26 -26.29 -28.76 18.01
C LEU A 26 -26.04 -29.45 19.37
N SER A 27 -24.83 -29.97 19.54
CA SER A 27 -24.35 -30.83 20.59
C SER A 27 -23.44 -29.99 21.47
N PRO A 28 -23.71 -29.92 22.78
CA PRO A 28 -22.90 -29.15 23.72
C PRO A 28 -21.40 -29.49 23.66
N GLY A 29 -21.04 -30.72 23.26
CA GLY A 29 -19.65 -31.16 23.14
C GLY A 29 -18.89 -30.62 21.93
N LEU A 30 -19.58 -30.29 20.84
CA LEU A 30 -18.95 -29.78 19.60
C LEU A 30 -18.85 -28.25 19.57
N THR A 31 -19.78 -27.57 20.25
CA THR A 31 -19.82 -26.11 20.38
C THR A 31 -18.48 -25.46 20.74
N PRO A 32 -17.73 -25.91 21.77
CA PRO A 32 -16.46 -25.26 22.15
C PRO A 32 -15.35 -25.40 21.10
N PHE A 33 -15.43 -26.35 20.17
CA PHE A 33 -14.43 -26.50 19.09
C PHE A 33 -14.78 -25.64 17.88
N PHE A 34 -16.05 -25.62 17.49
CA PHE A 34 -16.48 -24.95 16.26
C PHE A 34 -16.75 -23.45 16.43
N VAL A 35 -17.11 -22.98 17.62
CA VAL A 35 -17.32 -21.53 17.88
C VAL A 35 -16.01 -20.73 17.73
N PRO A 36 -14.87 -21.11 18.36
CA PRO A 36 -13.60 -20.41 18.14
C PRO A 36 -13.11 -20.53 16.69
N LEU A 37 -13.32 -21.69 16.05
CA LEU A 37 -12.95 -21.90 14.66
C LEU A 37 -13.74 -20.98 13.72
N LEU A 38 -15.05 -20.85 13.93
CA LEU A 38 -15.92 -19.96 13.17
C LEU A 38 -15.52 -18.50 13.36
N GLY A 39 -15.24 -18.08 14.59
CA GLY A 39 -14.76 -16.73 14.89
C GLY A 39 -13.43 -16.43 14.19
N TYR A 40 -12.48 -17.35 14.29
CA TYR A 40 -11.16 -17.21 13.64
C TYR A 40 -11.26 -17.20 12.12
N ALA A 41 -12.04 -18.09 11.52
CA ALA A 41 -12.23 -18.15 10.08
C ALA A 41 -12.88 -16.87 9.55
N THR A 42 -13.89 -16.35 10.26
CA THR A 42 -14.57 -15.10 9.90
C THR A 42 -13.59 -13.93 9.96
N TYR A 43 -12.82 -13.83 11.05
CA TYR A 43 -11.77 -12.82 11.22
C TYR A 43 -10.75 -12.86 10.07
N ARG A 44 -10.28 -14.06 9.69
CA ARG A 44 -9.34 -14.24 8.58
C ARG A 44 -9.95 -13.88 7.22
N ALA A 45 -11.21 -14.22 6.98
CA ALA A 45 -11.93 -13.86 5.76
C ALA A 45 -12.06 -12.34 5.62
N VAL A 46 -12.45 -11.63 6.69
CA VAL A 46 -12.55 -10.16 6.71
C VAL A 46 -11.21 -9.50 6.45
N LEU A 47 -10.13 -9.94 7.10
CA LEU A 47 -8.78 -9.42 6.85
C LEU A 47 -8.31 -9.62 5.40
N GLN A 48 -8.64 -10.77 4.82
CA GLN A 48 -8.28 -11.11 3.45
C GLN A 48 -9.05 -10.24 2.45
N LEU A 49 -10.33 -9.98 2.72
CA LEU A 49 -11.18 -9.08 1.94
C LEU A 49 -10.68 -7.63 2.02
N ALA A 50 -10.32 -7.16 3.22
CA ALA A 50 -9.73 -5.83 3.41
C ALA A 50 -8.40 -5.67 2.66
N SER A 51 -7.63 -6.74 2.50
CA SER A 51 -6.38 -6.75 1.73
C SER A 51 -6.60 -6.70 0.20
N PHE A 52 -7.81 -6.97 -0.29
CA PHE A 52 -8.10 -7.02 -1.72
C PHE A 52 -8.01 -5.63 -2.37
N ARG A 53 -8.59 -4.60 -1.74
CA ARG A 53 -8.60 -3.23 -2.28
C ARG A 53 -7.17 -2.71 -2.49
N PRO A 54 -6.27 -2.68 -1.49
CA PRO A 54 -4.89 -2.24 -1.70
C PRO A 54 -4.15 -3.06 -2.76
N SER A 55 -4.39 -4.38 -2.82
CA SER A 55 -3.75 -5.24 -3.82
C SER A 55 -4.16 -4.90 -5.25
N ALA A 56 -5.43 -4.58 -5.47
CA ALA A 56 -5.93 -4.15 -6.78
C ALA A 56 -5.35 -2.78 -7.18
N TYR A 57 -5.25 -1.83 -6.23
CA TYR A 57 -4.58 -0.53 -6.48
C TYR A 57 -3.11 -0.71 -6.84
N ILE A 58 -2.37 -1.52 -6.08
CA ILE A 58 -0.97 -1.83 -6.38
C ILE A 58 -0.85 -2.39 -7.81
N GLN A 59 -1.70 -3.35 -8.19
CA GLN A 59 -1.66 -3.93 -9.53
C GLN A 59 -1.95 -2.88 -10.62
N ARG A 60 -2.92 -1.98 -10.42
CA ARG A 60 -3.20 -0.90 -11.38
C ARG A 60 -2.01 0.04 -11.54
N VAL A 61 -1.34 0.41 -10.45
CA VAL A 61 -0.13 1.25 -10.51
C VAL A 61 0.97 0.53 -11.29
N LEU A 62 1.24 -0.74 -10.97
CA LEU A 62 2.28 -1.53 -11.65
C LEU A 62 1.99 -1.81 -13.14
N GLN A 63 0.72 -1.74 -13.56
CA GLN A 63 0.36 -1.84 -14.97
C GLN A 63 0.66 -0.54 -15.75
N GLN A 64 0.65 0.61 -15.08
CA GLN A 64 0.85 1.92 -15.72
C GLN A 64 2.28 2.45 -15.55
N TYR A 65 2.98 2.02 -14.50
CA TYR A 65 4.32 2.49 -14.15
C TYR A 65 5.27 1.30 -14.04
N PRO A 66 6.36 1.26 -14.85
CA PRO A 66 7.38 0.23 -14.72
C PRO A 66 8.17 0.42 -13.42
N TRP A 67 8.80 -0.67 -12.96
CA TRP A 67 9.69 -0.61 -11.80
C TRP A 67 10.94 0.20 -12.10
N GLN A 68 11.31 1.03 -11.13
CA GLN A 68 12.53 1.82 -11.08
C GLN A 68 13.30 1.44 -9.82
N PHE A 69 14.63 1.42 -9.93
CA PHE A 69 15.52 1.16 -8.81
C PHE A 69 16.07 2.50 -8.33
N LEU A 70 15.74 2.86 -7.09
CA LEU A 70 16.25 4.06 -6.47
C LEU A 70 17.21 3.67 -5.34
N THR A 71 18.42 4.21 -5.41
CA THR A 71 19.46 4.10 -4.37
C THR A 71 19.56 5.42 -3.61
N ASP A 72 19.96 5.36 -2.34
CA ASP A 72 20.21 6.54 -1.49
C ASP A 72 19.04 7.54 -1.40
N VAL A 73 17.80 7.02 -1.39
CA VAL A 73 16.58 7.84 -1.28
C VAL A 73 16.53 8.53 0.09
N PRO A 74 16.47 9.87 0.15
CA PRO A 74 16.34 10.58 1.41
C PRO A 74 15.03 10.18 2.11
N ARG A 75 15.16 9.92 3.41
CA ARG A 75 14.08 9.36 4.22
C ARG A 75 14.06 9.99 5.60
N GLY A 76 12.86 10.25 6.10
CA GLY A 76 12.66 10.79 7.42
C GLY A 76 11.45 10.20 8.12
N ARG A 77 11.48 10.31 9.45
CA ARG A 77 10.37 9.95 10.34
C ARG A 77 9.80 11.15 11.09
N ASN A 78 10.43 12.31 10.94
CA ASN A 78 10.02 13.56 11.56
C ASN A 78 9.27 14.41 10.53
N LYS A 79 8.47 15.37 11.00
CA LYS A 79 7.82 16.40 10.19
C LYS A 79 8.72 16.94 9.08
N HIS A 80 8.37 16.63 7.84
CA HIS A 80 9.02 17.21 6.67
C HIS A 80 8.57 18.68 6.51
N PRO A 81 9.44 19.65 6.18
CA PRO A 81 9.06 21.06 6.09
C PRO A 81 7.93 21.33 5.08
N GLN A 82 7.79 20.48 4.05
CA GLN A 82 6.70 20.57 3.06
C GLN A 82 5.50 19.67 3.38
N ALA A 83 5.59 18.80 4.40
CA ALA A 83 4.47 17.96 4.82
C ALA A 83 3.84 18.52 6.09
N GLN A 84 2.52 18.64 6.09
CA GLN A 84 1.78 19.15 7.25
C GLN A 84 1.77 18.15 8.43
N GLU A 85 2.16 16.89 8.18
CA GLU A 85 1.98 15.75 9.09
C GLU A 85 3.29 15.10 9.53
N ASP A 86 3.29 14.56 10.75
CA ASP A 86 4.43 13.87 11.37
C ASP A 86 4.37 12.37 11.04
N GLU A 87 4.48 12.04 9.76
CA GLU A 87 4.53 10.66 9.27
C GLU A 87 5.89 10.32 8.64
N MET A 88 6.14 9.04 8.41
CA MET A 88 7.33 8.61 7.66
C MET A 88 7.20 9.03 6.21
N TRP A 89 8.29 9.48 5.61
CA TRP A 89 8.31 9.95 4.23
C TRP A 89 9.55 9.50 3.48
N PHE A 90 9.40 9.31 2.16
CA PHE A 90 10.49 9.25 1.20
C PHE A 90 10.46 10.48 0.31
N GLU A 91 11.62 11.09 0.08
CA GLU A 91 11.78 12.11 -0.95
C GLU A 91 12.08 11.42 -2.28
N ILE A 92 11.15 11.51 -3.22
CA ILE A 92 11.29 10.87 -4.54
C ILE A 92 11.32 11.96 -5.62
N PRO A 93 12.26 11.89 -6.57
CA PRO A 93 12.37 12.91 -7.62
C PRO A 93 11.12 12.92 -8.50
N ASN A 94 10.68 14.13 -8.87
CA ASN A 94 9.60 14.32 -9.82
C ASN A 94 10.04 13.85 -11.22
N PRO A 95 9.26 12.97 -11.90
CA PRO A 95 9.63 12.45 -13.20
C PRO A 95 9.76 13.52 -14.30
N GLU A 96 9.07 14.67 -14.18
CA GLU A 96 9.15 15.77 -15.14
C GLU A 96 10.21 16.82 -14.74
N LYS A 97 10.56 16.88 -13.46
CA LYS A 97 11.54 17.82 -12.90
C LYS A 97 12.42 17.10 -11.87
N PRO A 98 13.51 16.42 -12.29
CA PRO A 98 14.33 15.61 -11.38
C PRO A 98 14.93 16.39 -10.20
N GLU A 99 15.04 17.72 -10.32
CA GLU A 99 15.52 18.62 -9.27
C GLU A 99 14.51 18.80 -8.11
N GLU A 100 13.23 18.54 -8.36
CA GLU A 100 12.16 18.66 -7.38
C GLU A 100 11.96 17.32 -6.67
N GLN A 101 12.31 17.28 -5.37
CA GLN A 101 12.08 16.13 -4.52
C GLN A 101 10.74 16.26 -3.82
N ILE A 102 9.86 15.28 -4.02
CA ILE A 102 8.51 15.30 -3.47
C ILE A 102 8.42 14.31 -2.31
N PRO A 103 7.99 14.76 -1.12
CA PRO A 103 7.81 13.89 0.03
C PRO A 103 6.55 13.02 -0.14
N LEU A 104 6.74 11.71 -0.22
CA LEU A 104 5.67 10.70 -0.21
C LEU A 104 5.52 10.12 1.20
N LEU A 105 4.34 10.35 1.80
CA LEU A 105 4.02 9.94 3.16
C LEU A 105 3.46 8.52 3.25
N PHE A 106 3.78 7.81 4.34
CA PHE A 106 3.26 6.48 4.68
C PHE A 106 1.88 6.54 5.37
N LEU A 107 0.88 7.07 4.66
CA LEU A 107 -0.48 7.28 5.18
C LEU A 107 -1.30 6.00 5.39
N ALA A 108 -0.85 4.88 4.80
CA ALA A 108 -1.55 3.61 4.94
C ALA A 108 -1.12 2.92 6.24
N ASN A 109 -2.05 2.68 7.17
CA ASN A 109 -1.76 2.07 8.48
C ASN A 109 -1.49 0.55 8.43
N MET A 110 -1.85 -0.11 7.33
CA MET A 110 -1.72 -1.56 7.19
C MET A 110 -0.33 -1.96 6.67
N ARG A 111 0.37 -2.80 7.44
CA ARG A 111 1.70 -3.38 7.13
C ARG A 111 2.89 -2.41 7.22
N THR A 112 2.67 -1.25 7.80
CA THR A 112 3.66 -0.16 8.00
C THR A 112 4.68 -0.49 9.06
N PHE A 113 4.36 -1.40 9.99
CA PHE A 113 5.24 -1.75 11.12
C PHE A 113 6.59 -2.34 10.71
N TRP A 114 6.63 -3.12 9.63
CA TRP A 114 7.89 -3.65 9.11
C TRP A 114 8.80 -2.53 8.59
N TRP A 115 8.19 -1.54 7.91
CA TRP A 115 8.85 -0.34 7.40
C TRP A 115 9.31 0.57 8.54
N MET A 116 8.46 0.85 9.53
CA MET A 116 8.79 1.68 10.70
C MET A 116 10.05 1.22 11.43
N ARG A 117 10.24 -0.09 11.60
CA ARG A 117 11.40 -0.64 12.29
C ARG A 117 12.73 -0.47 11.53
N ARG A 118 12.67 -0.21 10.22
CA ARG A 118 13.83 -0.15 9.31
C ARG A 118 14.10 1.25 8.77
N PHE A 119 13.08 2.10 8.77
CA PHE A 119 13.18 3.53 8.48
C PHE A 119 14.04 4.30 9.47
N GLY A 120 14.27 3.73 10.65
CA GLY A 120 14.42 4.49 11.88
C GLY A 120 15.58 5.49 11.91
N THR A 121 15.56 6.27 12.99
CA THR A 121 16.42 7.42 13.31
C THR A 121 17.93 7.08 13.29
N SER A 122 18.80 8.05 13.60
CA SER A 122 20.27 7.88 13.70
C SER A 122 20.72 6.62 14.47
N ARG A 123 19.91 6.12 15.42
CA ARG A 123 20.17 4.92 16.24
C ARG A 123 19.82 3.58 15.59
N THR A 124 19.24 3.55 14.40
CA THR A 124 18.83 2.30 13.74
C THR A 124 20.04 1.61 13.12
N LYS A 125 20.20 0.32 13.39
CA LYS A 125 21.32 -0.50 12.91
C LYS A 125 21.46 -0.38 11.38
N PRO A 126 22.67 -0.22 10.84
CA PRO A 126 22.89 -0.08 9.38
C PRO A 126 22.38 -1.30 8.60
N GLU A 127 22.46 -2.50 9.18
CA GLU A 127 21.90 -3.74 8.60
C GLU A 127 20.39 -3.69 8.34
N LEU A 128 19.64 -2.95 9.18
CA LEU A 128 18.19 -2.79 9.01
C LEU A 128 17.87 -1.75 7.93
N LYS A 129 18.72 -0.72 7.80
CA LYS A 129 18.61 0.30 6.76
C LYS A 129 18.91 -0.27 5.37
N ALA A 130 19.95 -1.10 5.29
CA ALA A 130 20.34 -1.83 4.08
C ALA A 130 19.28 -2.84 3.59
N GLN A 131 18.27 -3.18 4.40
CA GLN A 131 17.15 -4.03 3.95
C GLN A 131 16.09 -3.26 3.15
N ILE A 132 16.13 -1.92 3.19
CA ILE A 132 15.22 -1.06 2.41
C ILE A 132 15.88 -0.67 1.08
N GLU A 133 17.20 -0.54 1.05
CA GLU A 133 17.97 -0.18 -0.14
C GLU A 133 18.48 -1.43 -0.88
N PRO A 134 18.40 -1.48 -2.22
CA PRO A 134 17.77 -0.51 -3.12
C PRO A 134 16.24 -0.52 -3.02
N LEU A 135 15.63 0.66 -3.15
CA LEU A 135 14.19 0.83 -3.11
C LEU A 135 13.61 0.59 -4.50
N TRP A 136 12.68 -0.36 -4.60
CA TRP A 136 11.90 -0.56 -5.82
C TRP A 136 10.74 0.43 -5.81
N PHE A 137 10.68 1.29 -6.80
CA PHE A 137 9.67 2.33 -6.93
C PHE A 137 8.90 2.18 -8.25
N ALA A 138 7.58 2.36 -8.21
CA ALA A 138 6.74 2.43 -9.39
C ALA A 138 5.56 3.37 -9.15
N GLY A 139 5.47 4.46 -9.90
CA GLY A 139 4.38 5.42 -9.77
C GLY A 139 4.78 6.85 -10.11
N ASP A 140 3.93 7.78 -9.70
CA ASP A 140 4.19 9.21 -9.75
C ASP A 140 4.08 9.78 -8.32
N PRO A 141 5.16 10.36 -7.77
CA PRO A 141 5.18 10.82 -6.38
C PRO A 141 4.21 11.97 -6.08
N ARG A 142 3.74 12.66 -7.12
CA ARG A 142 2.70 13.70 -7.03
C ARG A 142 1.33 13.13 -6.67
N PHE A 143 1.08 11.86 -6.97
CA PHE A 143 -0.26 11.28 -6.86
C PHE A 143 -0.26 9.96 -6.08
N ILE A 144 0.32 8.91 -6.69
CA ILE A 144 0.25 7.53 -6.20
C ILE A 144 1.49 6.77 -6.62
N ALA A 145 2.04 6.00 -5.69
CA ALA A 145 3.21 5.19 -5.93
C ALA A 145 3.17 3.88 -5.15
N VAL A 146 3.87 2.89 -5.67
CA VAL A 146 4.16 1.64 -4.98
C VAL A 146 5.64 1.60 -4.71
N VAL A 147 5.96 1.36 -3.43
CA VAL A 147 7.33 1.06 -3.01
C VAL A 147 7.43 -0.40 -2.58
N ALA A 148 8.59 -1.00 -2.83
CA ALA A 148 8.92 -2.32 -2.34
C ALA A 148 10.38 -2.36 -1.89
N ALA A 149 10.62 -3.17 -0.86
CA ALA A 149 11.98 -3.46 -0.41
C ALA A 149 12.54 -4.63 -1.23
N ALA A 150 13.85 -4.64 -1.42
CA ALA A 150 14.51 -5.75 -2.07
C ALA A 150 14.32 -7.07 -1.28
N GLY A 151 14.05 -8.16 -1.99
CA GLY A 151 14.00 -9.50 -1.42
C GLY A 151 15.39 -9.99 -1.02
N ARG A 152 15.45 -11.15 -0.34
CA ARG A 152 16.71 -11.85 -0.07
C ARG A 152 17.39 -12.16 -1.41
N GLY A 153 18.51 -11.51 -1.70
CA GLY A 153 19.22 -11.59 -2.99
C GLY A 153 19.01 -10.40 -3.94
N GLY A 154 18.27 -9.35 -3.58
CA GLY A 154 18.19 -8.12 -4.37
C GLY A 154 17.21 -8.13 -5.56
N GLU A 155 16.96 -9.30 -6.15
CA GLU A 155 16.34 -9.43 -7.47
C GLU A 155 14.80 -9.35 -7.52
N THR A 156 14.11 -9.48 -6.38
CA THR A 156 12.63 -9.52 -6.37
C THR A 156 12.03 -8.46 -5.45
N PRO A 157 11.05 -7.66 -5.89
CA PRO A 157 10.36 -6.72 -5.00
C PRO A 157 9.56 -7.50 -3.96
N LYS A 158 9.85 -7.27 -2.68
CA LYS A 158 9.10 -7.82 -1.54
C LYS A 158 8.52 -6.69 -0.70
N ARG A 159 7.53 -7.02 0.12
CA ARG A 159 6.91 -6.07 1.08
C ARG A 159 6.31 -4.81 0.42
N LEU A 160 5.66 -5.00 -0.73
CA LEU A 160 4.91 -3.97 -1.46
C LEU A 160 4.06 -3.11 -0.50
N HIS A 161 4.19 -1.80 -0.65
CA HIS A 161 3.42 -0.82 0.09
C HIS A 161 2.95 0.28 -0.87
N LEU A 162 1.68 0.65 -0.75
CA LEU A 162 1.07 1.70 -1.54
C LEU A 162 1.24 3.02 -0.78
N LEU A 163 1.90 3.97 -1.42
CA LEU A 163 2.02 5.37 -1.00
C LEU A 163 1.10 6.21 -1.88
N TYR A 164 0.45 7.20 -1.28
CA TYR A 164 -0.40 8.12 -2.02
C TYR A 164 -0.37 9.48 -1.34
N GLN A 165 -0.59 10.54 -2.12
CA GLN A 165 -0.90 11.85 -1.55
C GLN A 165 -2.36 11.86 -1.11
N ARG A 166 -2.68 12.50 0.03
CA ARG A 166 -4.09 12.59 0.51
C ARG A 166 -5.01 13.20 -0.54
N THR A 167 -4.51 14.21 -1.24
CA THR A 167 -5.20 14.90 -2.33
C THR A 167 -5.53 13.99 -3.50
N ALA A 168 -4.76 12.92 -3.69
CA ALA A 168 -4.96 11.94 -4.76
C ALA A 168 -5.93 10.80 -4.40
N THR A 169 -6.48 10.77 -3.18
CA THR A 169 -7.37 9.66 -2.73
C THR A 169 -8.83 9.80 -3.15
N GLY A 170 -9.27 11.01 -3.55
CA GLY A 170 -10.68 11.29 -3.83
C GLY A 170 -11.58 11.23 -2.58
N ARG A 171 -11.02 11.41 -1.39
CA ARG A 171 -11.78 11.47 -0.14
C ARG A 171 -12.67 12.72 -0.15
N ARG A 172 -13.95 12.54 0.20
CA ARG A 172 -14.93 13.63 0.25
C ARG A 172 -14.40 14.79 1.12
N GLY A 173 -14.37 15.99 0.55
CA GLY A 173 -13.87 17.21 1.20
C GLY A 173 -12.39 17.52 1.00
N ILE A 174 -11.65 16.68 0.26
CA ILE A 174 -10.25 16.96 -0.11
C ILE A 174 -10.19 17.23 -1.62
N THR A 175 -9.76 18.44 -2.00
CA THR A 175 -9.55 18.79 -3.40
C THR A 175 -8.24 18.17 -3.93
N PRO A 176 -8.22 17.70 -5.18
CA PRO A 176 -6.98 17.30 -5.83
C PRO A 176 -5.98 18.47 -5.84
N ALA A 177 -4.72 18.17 -5.53
CA ALA A 177 -3.65 19.15 -5.67
C ALA A 177 -3.30 19.27 -7.16
N ASP A 178 -3.27 20.51 -7.65
CA ASP A 178 -2.72 20.80 -8.96
C ASP A 178 -1.20 20.86 -8.87
N TRP A 179 -0.56 19.75 -9.23
CA TRP A 179 0.89 19.65 -9.30
C TRP A 179 1.46 20.16 -10.64
N ASN A 180 0.64 20.86 -11.44
CA ASN A 180 0.98 21.35 -12.77
C ASN A 180 1.56 20.24 -13.66
N ALA A 181 0.99 19.04 -13.53
CA ALA A 181 1.43 17.85 -14.23
C ALA A 181 0.93 17.86 -15.67
N GLY A 182 1.76 17.37 -16.60
CA GLY A 182 1.35 17.27 -18.00
C GLY A 182 0.08 16.42 -18.18
N PRO A 183 -0.71 16.65 -19.25
CA PRO A 183 -1.98 15.94 -19.47
C PRO A 183 -1.80 14.42 -19.56
N HIS A 184 -0.70 13.95 -20.15
CA HIS A 184 -0.37 12.53 -20.20
C HIS A 184 -0.06 11.92 -18.82
N ALA A 185 0.54 12.68 -17.91
CA ALA A 185 0.82 12.23 -16.55
C ALA A 185 -0.46 12.16 -15.72
N LEU A 186 -1.35 13.15 -15.86
CA LEU A 186 -2.67 13.15 -15.23
C LEU A 186 -3.51 11.96 -15.70
N GLU A 187 -3.53 11.66 -17.00
CA GLU A 187 -4.29 10.54 -17.54
C GLU A 187 -3.73 9.19 -17.05
N ARG A 188 -2.41 9.03 -17.02
CA ARG A 188 -1.76 7.83 -16.48
C ARG A 188 -2.05 7.63 -14.99
N ALA A 189 -2.00 8.70 -14.20
CA ALA A 189 -2.34 8.68 -12.79
C ALA A 189 -3.82 8.32 -12.57
N ARG A 190 -4.72 8.85 -13.40
CA ARG A 190 -6.15 8.50 -13.39
C ARG A 190 -6.38 7.01 -13.69
N ARG A 191 -5.69 6.45 -14.69
CA ARG A 191 -5.73 5.00 -15.00
C ARG A 191 -5.19 4.14 -13.86
N ALA A 192 -4.18 4.63 -13.14
CA ALA A 192 -3.66 3.98 -11.94
C ALA A 192 -4.60 4.08 -10.73
N GLY A 193 -5.66 4.90 -10.82
CA GLY A 193 -6.71 5.05 -9.81
C GLY A 193 -6.54 6.26 -8.89
N ALA A 194 -5.64 7.20 -9.21
CA ALA A 194 -5.53 8.47 -8.50
C ALA A 194 -6.68 9.41 -8.88
N HIS A 195 -7.16 10.17 -7.90
CA HIS A 195 -8.06 11.29 -8.14
C HIS A 195 -7.23 12.53 -8.49
N VAL A 196 -7.30 12.93 -9.74
CA VAL A 196 -6.52 14.05 -10.30
C VAL A 196 -7.46 15.20 -10.66
N PRO A 197 -6.99 16.46 -10.70
CA PRO A 197 -7.78 17.57 -11.21
C PRO A 197 -8.33 17.25 -12.61
N ASP A 198 -9.50 17.77 -12.93
CA ASP A 198 -9.99 17.72 -14.30
C ASP A 198 -9.08 18.59 -15.18
N PRO A 199 -8.80 18.16 -16.42
CA PRO A 199 -8.03 18.99 -17.33
C PRO A 199 -8.78 20.30 -17.52
N SER A 200 -8.17 21.40 -17.08
CA SER A 200 -8.68 22.74 -17.36
C SER A 200 -8.95 22.83 -18.86
N PRO A 201 -10.17 23.22 -19.31
CA PRO A 201 -10.40 23.47 -20.72
C PRO A 201 -9.40 24.57 -21.13
N GLN A 202 -8.49 24.22 -22.03
CA GLN A 202 -7.57 25.18 -22.63
C GLN A 202 -8.44 26.30 -23.25
N GLN A 203 -8.30 27.52 -22.72
CA GLN A 203 -8.74 28.75 -23.38
C GLN A 203 -7.61 29.24 -24.29
#